data_AF-A0A3M1BIP8-F1
#
_entry.id   AF-A0A3M1BIP8-F1
#
_cell.length_a   1.000
_cell.length_b   1.000
_cell.length_c   1.000
_cell.angle_alpha   90.00
_cell.angle_beta   90.00
_cell.angle_gamma   90.00
#
_symmetry.space_group_name_H-M   'P 1'
#
loop_
_entity.id
_entity.type
_entity.pdbx_description
1 polymer ?
#
loop_
_entity_poly.entity_id
_entity_poly.type
_entity_poly.pdbx_seq_one_letter_code
_entity_poly.pdbx_strand_id
1 'polypeptide(L)'
;MKNRLIAALVAAVILFIWQFLSWAALGLHQAEMQYAPNQDAVMQVLSENLEPGHYFMPQPAPGASNDEMQAYQSEAAGKPWARVSYYSSMNVNMGMSMIRGFVVDLLSAILLIWILGKMQGLNL
;
A
#
# COMPACT_ATOMS: atom_id res chain seq x y z
N MET A 1 4.21 10.62 -31.77
CA MET A 1 3.79 11.12 -30.44
C MET A 1 2.33 10.83 -30.13
N LYS A 2 1.36 11.21 -31.00
CA LYS A 2 -0.07 10.92 -30.80
C LYS A 2 -0.37 9.44 -30.51
N ASN A 3 0.21 8.53 -31.30
CA ASN A 3 -0.01 7.08 -31.13
C ASN A 3 0.51 6.56 -29.78
N ARG A 4 1.61 7.14 -29.27
CA ARG A 4 2.19 6.79 -27.97
C ARG A 4 1.34 7.28 -26.80
N LEU A 5 0.74 8.47 -26.92
CA LEU A 5 -0.21 8.98 -25.92
C LEU A 5 -1.50 8.16 -25.88
N ILE A 6 -2.01 7.74 -27.04
CA ILE A 6 -3.17 6.85 -27.12
C ILE A 6 -2.82 5.49 -26.51
N ALA A 7 -1.66 4.92 -26.84
CA ALA A 7 -1.20 3.67 -26.24
C ALA A 7 -1.07 3.78 -24.71
N ALA A 8 -0.55 4.89 -24.20
CA ALA A 8 -0.42 5.14 -22.76
C ALA A 8 -1.79 5.21 -22.08
N LEU A 9 -2.74 5.93 -22.69
CA LEU A 9 -4.10 6.05 -22.16
C LEU A 9 -4.82 4.69 -22.14
N VAL A 10 -4.70 3.91 -23.22
CA VAL A 10 -5.28 2.56 -23.30
C VAL A 10 -4.67 1.64 -22.24
N ALA A 11 -3.34 1.65 -22.10
CA ALA A 11 -2.66 0.86 -21.07
C ALA A 11 -3.10 1.26 -19.65
N ALA A 12 -3.22 2.57 -19.37
CA ALA A 12 -3.70 3.07 -18.09
C ALA A 12 -5.13 2.60 -17.77
N VAL A 13 -6.05 2.67 -18.75
CA VAL A 13 -7.43 2.19 -18.57
C VAL A 13 -7.47 0.69 -18.33
N ILE A 14 -6.67 -0.09 -19.05
CA ILE A 14 -6.58 -1.55 -18.84
C ILE A 14 -6.09 -1.86 -17.42
N LEU A 15 -5.02 -1.19 -16.97
CA LEU A 15 -4.47 -1.37 -15.63
C LEU A 15 -5.48 -0.96 -14.55
N PHE A 16 -6.15 0.17 -14.73
CA PHE A 16 -7.16 0.65 -13.78
C PHE A 16 -8.34 -0.32 -13.64
N ILE A 17 -8.84 -0.84 -14.77
CA ILE A 17 -9.89 -1.87 -14.76
C ILE A 17 -9.39 -3.14 -14.07
N TRP A 18 -8.18 -3.58 -14.38
CA TRP A 18 -7.60 -4.76 -13.76
C TRP A 18 -7.47 -4.61 -12.23
N GLN A 19 -7.01 -3.46 -11.74
CA GLN A 19 -6.95 -3.18 -10.31
C GLN A 19 -8.32 -3.26 -9.64
N PHE A 20 -9.35 -2.67 -10.25
CA PHE A 20 -10.71 -2.77 -9.73
C PHE A 20 -11.18 -4.24 -9.68
N LEU A 21 -10.93 -5.00 -10.75
CA LEU A 21 -11.32 -6.41 -10.80
C LEU A 21 -10.57 -7.23 -9.74
N SER A 22 -9.26 -7.02 -9.57
CA SER A 22 -8.45 -7.79 -8.60
C SER A 22 -8.89 -7.55 -7.16
N TRP A 23 -9.24 -6.31 -6.81
CA TRP A 23 -9.66 -5.94 -5.46
C TRP A 23 -11.14 -6.20 -5.19
N ALA A 24 -12.04 -5.69 -6.04
CA ALA A 24 -13.47 -5.64 -5.74
C ALA A 24 -14.25 -6.84 -6.29
N ALA A 25 -13.94 -7.31 -7.50
CA ALA A 25 -14.74 -8.33 -8.18
C ALA A 25 -14.25 -9.75 -7.92
N LEU A 26 -12.94 -9.96 -7.96
CA LEU A 26 -12.30 -11.28 -7.87
C LEU A 26 -11.78 -11.59 -6.46
N GLY A 27 -11.64 -10.57 -5.59
CA GLY A 27 -11.21 -10.74 -4.21
C GLY A 27 -9.80 -11.33 -4.07
N LEU A 28 -8.92 -11.14 -5.07
CA LEU A 28 -7.59 -11.74 -5.11
C LEU A 28 -6.71 -11.32 -3.92
N HIS A 29 -7.02 -10.18 -3.30
CA HIS A 29 -6.31 -9.63 -2.14
C HIS A 29 -6.97 -9.94 -0.79
N GLN A 30 -8.06 -10.73 -0.72
CA GLN A 30 -8.73 -11.02 0.56
C GLN A 30 -7.83 -11.75 1.56
N ALA A 31 -6.87 -12.55 1.09
CA ALA A 31 -5.91 -13.23 1.95
C ALA A 31 -5.02 -12.27 2.76
N GLU A 32 -4.89 -11.01 2.30
CA GLU A 32 -4.15 -9.95 2.98
C GLU A 32 -4.99 -9.26 4.07
N MET A 33 -6.30 -9.47 4.10
CA MET A 33 -7.25 -8.82 5.01
C MET A 33 -8.10 -9.85 5.76
N GLN A 34 -7.48 -10.55 6.71
CA GLN A 34 -8.18 -11.56 7.50
C GLN A 34 -9.11 -10.94 8.55
N TYR A 35 -10.25 -11.59 8.76
CA TYR A 35 -11.14 -11.28 9.86
C TYR A 35 -10.49 -11.66 11.20
N ALA A 36 -10.58 -10.76 12.18
CA ALA A 36 -10.10 -10.99 13.54
C ALA A 36 -11.30 -11.28 14.47
N PRO A 37 -11.45 -12.52 15.00
CA PRO A 37 -12.61 -12.90 15.83
C PRO A 37 -12.85 -12.09 17.11
N ASN A 38 -11.87 -11.30 17.58
CA ASN A 38 -11.98 -10.44 18.75
C ASN A 38 -11.66 -8.97 18.42
N GLN A 39 -12.02 -8.52 17.21
CA GLN A 39 -11.68 -7.19 16.71
C GLN A 39 -12.19 -6.06 17.61
N ASP A 40 -13.33 -6.21 18.28
CA ASP A 40 -13.89 -5.14 19.12
C ASP A 40 -13.02 -4.84 20.34
N ALA A 41 -12.55 -5.89 21.02
CA ALA A 41 -11.61 -5.73 22.14
C ALA A 41 -10.26 -5.18 21.68
N VAL A 42 -9.77 -5.63 20.52
CA VAL A 42 -8.54 -5.10 19.92
C VAL A 42 -8.72 -3.61 19.61
N MET A 43 -9.82 -3.23 18.95
CA MET A 43 -10.10 -1.84 18.58
C MET A 43 -10.28 -0.94 19.81
N GLN A 44 -10.88 -1.44 20.89
CA GLN A 44 -10.96 -0.70 22.15
C GLN A 44 -9.56 -0.36 22.67
N VAL A 45 -8.68 -1.36 22.82
CA VAL A 45 -7.31 -1.14 23.29
C VAL A 45 -6.54 -0.19 22.38
N LEU A 46 -6.66 -0.34 21.06
CA LEU A 46 -6.01 0.58 20.11
C LEU A 46 -6.53 2.01 20.27
N SER A 47 -7.84 2.21 20.43
CA SER A 47 -8.44 3.53 20.59
C SER A 47 -8.08 4.24 21.88
N GLU A 48 -7.85 3.48 22.96
CA GLU A 48 -7.47 4.03 24.26
C GLU A 48 -5.98 4.40 24.35
N ASN A 49 -5.14 3.81 23.48
CA ASN A 49 -3.68 3.86 23.62
C ASN A 49 -2.95 4.46 22.42
N LEU A 50 -3.59 4.59 21.24
CA LEU A 50 -2.96 5.09 20.03
C LEU A 50 -3.69 6.31 19.47
N GLU A 51 -2.90 7.30 19.05
CA GLU A 51 -3.35 8.34 18.13
C GLU A 51 -3.38 7.80 16.69
N PRO A 52 -4.09 8.45 15.75
CA PRO A 52 -4.06 8.05 14.34
C PRO A 52 -2.62 8.02 13.78
N GLY A 53 -2.23 6.90 13.16
CA GLY A 53 -0.85 6.73 12.68
C GLY A 53 -0.47 5.31 12.28
N HIS A 54 0.81 5.14 11.93
CA HIS A 54 1.41 3.86 11.58
C HIS A 54 2.45 3.46 12.61
N TYR A 55 2.30 2.27 13.17
CA TYR A 55 3.10 1.78 14.28
C TYR A 55 3.74 0.45 13.93
N PHE A 56 5.01 0.28 14.30
CA PHE A 56 5.69 -1.00 14.35
C PHE A 56 5.86 -1.37 15.82
N MET A 57 5.44 -2.57 16.22
CA MET A 57 5.35 -2.94 17.64
C MET A 57 5.85 -4.38 17.86
N PRO A 58 6.70 -4.63 18.88
CA PRO A 58 7.40 -3.63 19.69
C PRO A 58 8.48 -2.90 18.86
N GLN A 59 8.84 -1.69 19.28
CA GLN A 59 10.03 -0.99 18.78
C GLN A 59 10.69 -0.19 19.91
N PRO A 60 12.01 0.05 19.86
CA PRO A 60 12.69 0.93 20.79
C PRO A 60 12.12 2.35 20.77
N ALA A 61 12.20 3.05 21.90
CA ALA A 61 11.75 4.44 21.98
C ALA A 61 12.60 5.35 21.07
N PRO A 62 12.04 6.46 20.56
CA PRO A 62 12.82 7.47 19.85
C PRO A 62 14.01 7.94 20.69
N GLY A 63 15.21 7.86 20.13
CA GLY A 63 16.45 8.24 20.83
C GLY A 63 17.03 7.16 21.76
N ALA A 64 16.56 5.91 21.66
CA ALA A 64 17.18 4.78 22.36
C ALA A 64 18.68 4.69 22.09
N SER A 65 19.43 4.31 23.12
CA SER A 65 20.88 4.10 23.06
C SER A 65 21.24 2.92 22.14
N ASN A 66 22.50 2.87 21.72
CA ASN A 66 23.01 1.74 20.90
C ASN A 66 22.86 0.39 21.62
N ASP A 67 23.04 0.37 22.94
CA ASP A 67 22.91 -0.85 23.75
C ASP A 67 21.45 -1.34 23.79
N GLU A 68 20.48 -0.43 23.95
CA GLU A 68 19.05 -0.75 23.90
C GLU A 68 18.63 -1.26 22.51
N MET A 69 19.17 -0.65 21.44
CA MET A 69 18.93 -1.10 20.06
C MET A 69 19.51 -2.49 19.79
N GLN A 70 20.65 -2.82 20.37
CA GLN A 70 21.30 -4.12 20.22
C GLN A 70 20.60 -5.21 21.05
N ALA A 71 20.16 -4.88 22.26
CA ALA A 71 19.33 -5.75 23.09
C ALA A 71 18.01 -6.07 22.39
N TYR A 72 17.32 -5.05 21.85
CA TYR A 72 16.11 -5.24 21.07
C TYR A 72 16.31 -6.19 19.88
N GLN A 73 17.37 -6.02 19.08
CA GLN A 73 17.64 -6.90 17.94
C GLN A 73 17.85 -8.36 18.37
N SER A 74 18.57 -8.56 19.47
CA SER A 74 18.87 -9.90 20.00
C SER A 74 17.61 -10.56 20.57
N GLU A 75 16.73 -9.79 21.18
CA GLU A 75 15.51 -10.28 21.81
C GLU A 75 14.32 -10.40 20.86
N ALA A 76 14.22 -9.57 19.83
CA ALA A 76 13.08 -9.55 18.91
C ALA A 76 13.06 -10.77 17.98
N ALA A 77 14.20 -11.43 17.78
CA ALA A 77 14.30 -12.61 16.94
C ALA A 77 13.36 -13.73 17.43
N GLY A 78 12.40 -14.11 16.58
CA GLY A 78 11.43 -15.16 16.87
C GLY A 78 10.25 -14.74 17.78
N LYS A 79 10.20 -13.49 18.24
CA LYS A 79 9.07 -12.97 19.02
C LYS A 79 7.95 -12.40 18.11
N PRO A 80 6.70 -12.36 18.59
CA PRO A 80 5.60 -11.72 17.86
C PRO A 80 5.88 -10.23 17.61
N TRP A 81 5.45 -9.75 16.46
CA TRP A 81 5.48 -8.35 16.09
C TRP A 81 4.23 -7.99 15.30
N ALA A 82 3.89 -6.71 15.26
CA ALA A 82 2.74 -6.20 14.55
C ALA A 82 3.07 -4.88 13.85
N ARG A 83 2.40 -4.66 12.71
CA ARG A 83 2.23 -3.33 12.14
C ARG A 83 0.77 -2.93 12.27
N VAL A 84 0.54 -1.77 12.87
CA VAL A 84 -0.81 -1.24 13.05
C VAL A 84 -0.92 0.07 12.28
N SER A 85 -1.91 0.15 11.41
CA SER A 85 -2.33 1.41 10.80
C SER A 85 -3.66 1.79 11.43
N TYR A 86 -3.63 2.72 12.38
CA TYR A 86 -4.80 3.12 13.15
C TYR A 86 -5.41 4.42 12.59
N TYR A 87 -6.72 4.41 12.43
CA TYR A 87 -7.51 5.55 11.96
C TYR A 87 -8.67 5.75 12.93
N SER A 88 -8.92 6.98 13.37
CA SER A 88 -10.03 7.31 14.29
C SER A 88 -11.40 7.28 13.62
N SER A 89 -11.45 7.36 12.30
CA SER A 89 -12.69 7.32 11.53
C SER A 89 -12.48 6.74 10.14
N MET A 90 -13.50 6.04 9.62
CA MET A 90 -13.50 5.52 8.27
C MET A 90 -14.04 6.58 7.30
N ASN A 91 -13.24 6.97 6.32
CA ASN A 91 -13.69 7.82 5.21
C ASN A 91 -14.10 6.95 4.02
N VAL A 92 -15.38 6.97 3.67
CA VAL A 92 -15.95 6.19 2.56
C VAL A 92 -15.84 6.88 1.20
N ASN A 93 -15.29 8.09 1.13
CA ASN A 93 -15.10 8.79 -0.14
C ASN A 93 -13.95 8.14 -0.92
N MET A 94 -14.32 7.34 -1.92
CA MET A 94 -13.37 6.66 -2.80
C MET A 94 -12.94 7.50 -4.00
N GLY A 95 -13.63 8.60 -4.32
CA GLY A 95 -13.42 9.35 -5.56
C GLY A 95 -12.00 9.90 -5.70
N MET A 96 -11.45 10.49 -4.63
CA MET A 96 -10.08 10.99 -4.66
C MET A 96 -9.03 9.87 -4.75
N SER A 97 -9.28 8.73 -4.11
CA SER A 97 -8.39 7.57 -4.19
C SER A 97 -8.39 6.97 -5.61
N MET A 98 -9.56 6.90 -6.25
CA MET A 98 -9.69 6.43 -7.63
C MET A 98 -9.01 7.36 -8.62
N ILE A 99 -9.17 8.68 -8.48
CA ILE A 99 -8.48 9.67 -9.33
C ILE A 99 -6.97 9.54 -9.17
N ARG A 100 -6.48 9.47 -7.94
CA ARG A 100 -5.04 9.29 -7.66
C ARG A 100 -4.52 7.99 -8.28
N GLY A 101 -5.24 6.88 -8.13
CA GLY A 101 -4.90 5.59 -8.72
C GLY A 101 -4.76 5.67 -10.24
N PHE A 102 -5.78 6.22 -10.91
CA PHE A 102 -5.75 6.38 -12.38
C PHE A 102 -4.60 7.29 -12.86
N VAL A 103 -4.31 8.37 -12.14
CA VAL A 103 -3.17 9.25 -12.47
C VAL A 103 -1.85 8.49 -12.37
N VAL A 104 -1.68 7.66 -11.33
CA VAL A 104 -0.49 6.81 -11.17
C VAL A 104 -0.39 5.79 -12.31
N ASP A 105 -1.49 5.15 -12.70
CA ASP A 105 -1.51 4.21 -13.82
C ASP A 105 -1.12 4.89 -15.14
N LEU A 106 -1.64 6.09 -15.38
CA LEU A 106 -1.32 6.88 -16.56
C LEU A 106 0.16 7.26 -16.61
N LEU A 107 0.71 7.77 -15.51
CA LEU A 107 2.13 8.11 -15.41
C LEU A 107 3.01 6.87 -15.59
N SER A 108 2.61 5.74 -15.02
CA SER A 108 3.32 4.46 -15.15
C SER A 108 3.31 3.96 -16.60
N ALA A 109 2.17 4.06 -17.29
CA ALA A 109 2.05 3.69 -18.69
C ALA A 109 2.89 4.60 -19.61
N ILE A 110 2.89 5.91 -19.36
CA ILE A 110 3.74 6.87 -20.08
C ILE A 110 5.21 6.52 -19.88
N LEU A 111 5.63 6.27 -18.63
CA LEU A 111 7.01 5.92 -18.29
C LEU A 111 7.41 4.61 -18.98
N LEU A 112 6.55 3.58 -18.95
CA LEU A 112 6.80 2.30 -19.60
C LEU A 112 6.98 2.48 -21.11
N ILE A 113 6.07 3.19 -21.80
CA ILE A 113 6.17 3.44 -23.24
C ILE A 113 7.42 4.26 -23.56
N TRP A 114 7.79 5.20 -22.70
CA TRP A 114 9.02 5.96 -22.85
C TRP A 114 10.27 5.06 -22.74
N ILE A 115 10.34 4.17 -21.74
CA ILE A 115 11.43 3.19 -21.58
C ILE A 115 11.50 2.27 -22.79
N LEU A 116 10.37 1.68 -23.20
CA LEU A 116 10.33 0.78 -24.36
C LEU A 116 10.76 1.48 -25.66
N GLY A 117 10.42 2.76 -25.82
CA GLY A 117 10.88 3.58 -26.94
C GLY A 117 12.38 3.91 -26.93
N LYS A 118 13.12 3.59 -25.85
CA LYS A 118 14.60 3.71 -25.77
C LYS A 118 15.31 2.39 -26.11
N MET A 119 14.60 1.27 -26.20
CA MET A 119 15.20 -0.04 -26.47
C MET A 119 15.46 -0.21 -27.97
N GLN A 120 16.67 -0.65 -28.33
CA GLN A 120 17.02 -0.92 -29.73
C GLN A 120 16.21 -2.12 -30.25
N GLY A 121 15.58 -1.97 -31.42
CA GLY A 121 14.75 -3.02 -32.04
C GLY A 121 13.23 -2.92 -31.80
N LEU A 122 12.79 -2.00 -30.93
CA LEU A 122 11.36 -1.72 -30.73
C LEU A 122 10.94 -0.45 -31.49
N ASN A 123 10.17 -0.63 -32.57
CA ASN A 123 9.56 0.48 -33.32
C ASN A 123 8.19 0.83 -32.70
N LEU A 124 8.20 1.69 -31.66
CA LEU A 124 7.02 2.22 -30.96
C LEU A 124 6.76 3.71 -31.25
#